data_AF-A0A0J1CLM1-F1
#
_entry.id   AF-A0A0J1CLM1-F1
#
_cell.length_a   1.000
_cell.length_b   1.000
_cell.length_c   1.000
_cell.angle_alpha   90.00
_cell.angle_beta   90.00
_cell.angle_gamma   90.00
#
_symmetry.space_group_name_H-M   'P 1'
#
loop_
_entity.id
_entity.type
_entity.pdbx_description
1 polymer ?
#
loop_
_entity_poly.entity_id
_entity_poly.type
_entity_poly.pdbx_seq_one_letter_code
_entity_poly.pdbx_strand_id
1 'polypeptide(L)' 'MTDAHLTKDQFFERLGAIGDEMTAAYGKDFAMGALVLAARFIAEKKPDGDNAQSVIYTGDKHGGLRL' A
#
# COMPACT_ATOMS: atom_id res chain seq x y z
N MET A 1 -13.87 0.15 -23.09
CA MET A 1 -13.63 -0.95 -22.13
C MET A 1 -13.16 -0.28 -20.86
N THR A 2 -13.97 -0.30 -19.80
CA THR A 2 -13.65 0.39 -18.54
C THR A 2 -12.60 -0.41 -17.79
N ASP A 3 -11.37 0.09 -17.76
CA ASP A 3 -10.35 -0.35 -16.81
C ASP A 3 -10.88 -0.11 -15.40
N ALA A 4 -11.49 -1.14 -14.81
CA ALA A 4 -11.89 -1.14 -13.42
C ALA A 4 -10.61 -1.18 -12.59
N HIS A 5 -10.00 -0.01 -12.39
CA HIS A 5 -8.89 0.16 -11.47
C HIS A 5 -9.35 -0.36 -10.11
N LEU A 6 -8.76 -1.48 -9.68
CA LEU A 6 -8.93 -2.02 -8.34
C LEU A 6 -8.67 -0.88 -7.36
N THR A 7 -9.66 -0.59 -6.52
CA THR A 7 -9.51 0.49 -5.53
C THR A 7 -8.47 0.06 -4.49
N LYS A 8 -7.85 1.04 -3.83
CA LYS A 8 -6.88 0.76 -2.75
C LYS A 8 -7.48 -0.18 -1.70
N ASP A 9 -8.76 -0.02 -1.39
CA ASP A 9 -9.48 -0.82 -0.41
C ASP A 9 -9.58 -2.30 -0.83
N GLN A 10 -9.83 -2.59 -2.10
CA GLN A 10 -9.88 -3.96 -2.62
C GLN A 10 -8.53 -4.67 -2.55
N PHE A 11 -7.41 -3.93 -2.61
CA PHE A 11 -6.09 -4.50 -2.35
C PHE A 11 -5.89 -4.85 -0.88
N PHE A 12 -6.35 -3.99 0.03
CA PHE A 12 -6.28 -4.27 1.46
C PHE A 12 -7.15 -5.47 1.85
N GLU A 13 -8.35 -5.59 1.29
CA GLU A 13 -9.23 -6.75 1.51
C GLU A 13 -8.57 -8.05 1.07
N ARG A 14 -8.00 -8.09 -0.14
CA ARG A 14 -7.30 -9.29 -0.65
C ARG A 14 -6.06 -9.62 0.17
N LEU A 15 -5.30 -8.60 0.59
CA LEU A 15 -4.12 -8.81 1.42
C LEU A 15 -4.50 -9.39 2.79
N GLY A 16 -5.61 -8.93 3.37
CA GLY A 16 -6.20 -9.49 4.58
C GLY A 16 -6.58 -10.96 4.41
N ALA A 17 -7.32 -11.28 3.33
CA ALA A 17 -7.74 -12.65 3.04
C ALA A 17 -6.54 -13.63 2.90
N ILE A 18 -5.46 -13.19 2.25
CA ILE A 18 -4.22 -13.97 2.15
C ILE A 18 -3.58 -14.17 3.54
N GLY A 19 -3.54 -13.13 4.36
CA GLY A 19 -3.05 -13.21 5.74
C GLY A 19 -3.84 -14.19 6.60
N ASP A 20 -5.17 -14.21 6.44
CA ASP A 20 -6.05 -15.15 7.13
C ASP A 20 -5.83 -16.59 6.67
N GLU A 21 -5.67 -16.82 5.36
CA GLU A 21 -5.34 -18.13 4.80
C GLU A 21 -4.01 -18.66 5.34
N MET A 22 -2.97 -17.81 5.36
CA MET A 22 -1.66 -18.15 5.92
C MET A 22 -1.73 -18.44 7.42
N THR A 23 -2.56 -17.68 8.15
CA THR A 23 -2.76 -17.88 9.59
C THR A 23 -3.46 -19.20 9.86
N ALA A 24 -4.49 -19.55 9.08
CA ALA A 24 -5.21 -20.81 9.21
C ALA A 24 -4.32 -22.02 8.86
N ALA A 25 -3.46 -21.91 7.86
CA ALA A 25 -2.61 -23.01 7.40
C ALA A 25 -1.35 -23.23 8.26
N TYR A 26 -0.71 -22.15 8.73
CA TYR A 26 0.64 -22.21 9.30
C TYR A 26 0.80 -21.43 10.62
N GLY A 27 -0.26 -20.77 11.10
CA GLY A 27 -0.25 -20.00 12.34
C GLY A 27 0.11 -18.53 12.14
N LYS A 28 -0.29 -17.74 13.15
CA LYS A 28 -0.21 -16.28 13.14
C LYS A 28 1.22 -15.74 13.00
N ASP A 29 2.19 -16.37 13.67
CA ASP A 29 3.58 -15.89 13.67
C ASP A 29 4.23 -16.05 12.29
N PHE A 30 3.92 -17.14 11.59
CA PHE A 30 4.35 -17.34 10.21
C PHE A 30 3.74 -16.28 9.28
N ALA A 31 2.42 -16.11 9.33
CA ALA A 31 1.71 -15.16 8.46
C ALA A 31 2.25 -13.73 8.62
N MET A 32 2.42 -13.30 9.87
CA MET A 32 2.98 -11.98 10.19
C MET A 32 4.43 -11.84 9.69
N GLY A 33 5.28 -12.82 9.92
CA GLY A 33 6.68 -12.79 9.46
C GLY A 33 6.80 -12.72 7.94
N ALA A 34 6.01 -13.51 7.22
CA ALA A 34 6.01 -13.53 5.76
C ALA A 34 5.48 -12.21 5.15
N LEU A 35 4.44 -11.59 5.72
CA LEU A 35 3.96 -10.29 5.26
C LEU A 35 4.98 -9.16 5.52
N VAL A 36 5.67 -9.18 6.67
CA VAL A 36 6.76 -8.24 6.96
C VAL A 36 7.92 -8.41 5.97
N LEU A 37 8.29 -9.65 5.63
CA LEU A 37 9.32 -9.92 4.63
C LEU A 37 8.91 -9.43 3.23
N ALA A 38 7.65 -9.64 2.84
CA ALA A 38 7.13 -9.13 1.57
C ALA A 38 7.19 -7.59 1.50
N ALA A 39 6.78 -6.90 2.57
CA ALA A 39 6.88 -5.44 2.67
C ALA A 39 8.33 -4.97 2.57
N ARG A 40 9.26 -5.65 3.25
CA ARG A 40 10.69 -5.36 3.19
C ARG A 40 11.25 -5.52 1.78
N PHE A 41 10.91 -6.60 1.09
CA PHE A 41 11.36 -6.83 -0.28
C PHE A 41 10.88 -5.72 -1.25
N ILE A 42 9.66 -5.22 -1.06
CA ILE A 42 9.13 -4.09 -1.84
C ILE A 42 9.91 -2.81 -1.52
N ALA A 43 10.20 -2.54 -0.25
CA ALA A 43 10.96 -1.37 0.18
C ALA A 43 12.42 -1.40 -0.30
N GLU A 44 13.03 -2.60 -0.34
CA GLU A 44 14.41 -2.82 -0.81
C GLU A 44 14.53 -2.79 -2.34
N LYS A 45 13.47 -3.15 -3.07
CA LYS A 45 13.33 -2.90 -4.52
C LYS A 45 13.09 -1.43 -4.85
N LYS A 46 13.91 -0.54 -4.27
CA LYS A 46 13.98 0.85 -4.71
C LYS A 46 14.44 0.84 -6.18
N PRO A 47 13.76 1.56 -7.09
CA PRO A 47 14.23 1.67 -8.46
C PRO A 47 15.61 2.32 -8.43
N ASP A 48 16.55 1.81 -9.22
CA ASP A 48 17.78 2.53 -9.64
C ASP A 48 17.45 3.73 -10.55
N GLY A 49 16.36 4.43 -10.25
CA GLY A 49 15.81 5.52 -11.01
C GLY A 49 15.33 6.57 -10.04
N ASP A 50 16.18 7.57 -9.86
CA ASP A 50 15.85 8.93 -9.45
C ASP A 50 14.41 9.35 -9.80
N ASN A 51 13.82 10.20 -8.95
CA ASN A 51 12.48 10.80 -9.06
C ASN A 51 11.30 10.05 -8.42
N ALA A 52 11.49 9.55 -7.19
CA ALA A 52 10.38 9.49 -6.23
C ALA A 52 9.96 10.93 -5.90
N GLN A 53 9.16 11.53 -6.78
CA GLN A 53 8.33 12.69 -6.46
C GLN A 53 7.47 12.26 -5.26
N SER A 54 7.92 12.64 -4.07
CA SER A 54 7.09 12.69 -2.90
C SER A 54 5.95 13.63 -3.23
N VAL A 55 4.81 13.06 -3.62
CA VAL A 55 3.54 13.77 -3.67
C VAL A 55 3.20 14.09 -2.22
N ILE A 56 3.77 15.20 -1.74
CA ILE A 56 3.23 15.87 -0.57
C ILE A 56 1.86 16.35 -1.01
N TYR A 57 0.82 15.77 -0.40
CA TYR A 57 -0.53 16.33 -0.41
C TYR A 57 -0.44 17.77 0.11
N THR A 58 -0.24 18.73 -0.80
CA THR A 58 -0.64 20.11 -0.55
C THR A 58 -2.15 20.10 -0.59
N GLY A 59 -2.74 19.92 0.58
CA GLY A 59 -4.11 20.33 0.83
C GLY A 59 -4.22 21.80 0.46
N ASP A 60 -4.88 22.02 -0.67
CA ASP A 60 -5.50 23.26 -1.10
C ASP A 60 -5.96 24.10 0.11
N LYS A 61 -5.24 25.19 0.39
CA LYS A 61 -5.73 26.26 1.26
C LYS A 61 -6.42 27.30 0.39
N HIS A 62 -7.62 26.96 -0.06
CA HIS A 62 -8.62 27.97 -0.38
C HIS A 62 -9.03 28.68 0.91
N GLY A 63 -8.47 29.86 1.12
CA GLY A 63 -8.90 30.83 2.12
C GLY A 63 -8.70 32.22 1.55
N GLY A 64 -9.70 32.70 0.82
CA GLY A 64 -9.69 34.04 0.25
C GLY A 64 -9.65 35.10 1.34
N LEU A 65 -8.75 36.08 1.19
CA LEU A 65 -8.89 37.38 1.82
C LEU A 65 -8.83 38.43 0.73
N ARG A 66 -9.99 39.01 0.46
CA ARG A 66 -10.15 40.25 -0.30
C ARG A 66 -9.53 41.38 0.51
N LEU A 67 -8.63 42.13 -0.12
CA LEU A 67 -8.40 43.54 0.14
C LEU A 67 -8.59 44.28 -1.18
#